data_AF-A0A7S1PWH0-F1
#
_entry.id   AF-A0A7S1PWH0-F1
#
_cell.length_a   1.000
_cell.length_b   1.000
_cell.length_c   1.000
_cell.angle_alpha   90.00
_cell.angle_beta   90.00
_cell.angle_gamma   90.00
#
_symmetry.space_group_name_H-M   'P 1'
#
loop_
_entity.id
_entity.type
_entity.pdbx_description
1 polymer ?
#
loop_
_entity_poly.entity_id
_entity_poly.type
_entity_poly.pdbx_seq_one_letter_code
_entity_poly.pdbx_strand_id
1 'polypeptide(L)'
;QVGYRTAYLGERGSDSQPVWMDELACRGTEAALNDCIGSMRHNCWHDSDILVVCGSYLVPVWGTSPRAPLTPAPPVSRPWEYRLVGGDGTYGRIESRQVPTGTAPAWGTVCNIDFDEEDARVACRSLGLTT
;
A
#
# COMPACT_ATOMS: atom_id res chain seq x y z
N GLN A 1 -6.63 -10.28 -9.45
CA GLN A 1 -6.85 -11.13 -8.28
C GLN A 1 -6.12 -10.45 -7.16
N VAL A 2 -6.85 -10.04 -6.14
CA VAL A 2 -6.29 -9.44 -4.92
C VAL A 2 -6.12 -10.54 -3.88
N GLY A 3 -5.03 -10.48 -3.14
CA GLY A 3 -4.81 -11.32 -1.97
C GLY A 3 -3.95 -10.60 -0.94
N TYR A 4 -3.94 -11.14 0.26
CA TYR A 4 -3.12 -10.66 1.36
C TYR A 4 -2.79 -11.81 2.30
N ARG A 5 -1.68 -11.68 3.03
CA ARG A 5 -1.32 -12.59 4.12
C ARG A 5 -0.27 -11.93 5.01
N THR A 6 -0.11 -12.45 6.22
CA THR A 6 1.03 -12.11 7.08
C THR A 6 2.35 -12.42 6.37
N ALA A 7 3.31 -11.53 6.52
CA ALA A 7 4.68 -11.71 6.04
C ALA A 7 5.44 -12.70 6.96
N TYR A 8 6.06 -13.71 6.35
CA TYR A 8 6.80 -14.73 7.09
C TYR A 8 8.28 -14.35 7.23
N LEU A 9 9.04 -15.18 7.96
CA LEU A 9 10.48 -14.97 8.14
C LEU A 9 11.19 -14.76 6.78
N GLY A 10 11.99 -13.70 6.69
CA GLY A 10 12.65 -13.26 5.46
C GLY A 10 11.85 -12.24 4.63
N GLU A 11 10.54 -12.12 4.87
CA GLU A 11 9.65 -11.14 4.21
C GLU A 11 9.18 -10.03 5.14
N ARG A 12 9.59 -10.06 6.42
CA ARG A 12 9.25 -9.06 7.43
C ARG A 12 10.18 -7.84 7.35
N GLY A 13 9.71 -6.74 7.91
CA GLY A 13 10.56 -5.60 8.24
C GLY A 13 11.59 -5.97 9.30
N SER A 14 12.65 -5.18 9.36
CA SER A 14 13.64 -5.21 10.45
C SER A 14 13.05 -4.55 11.70
N ASP A 15 13.39 -5.02 12.90
CA ASP A 15 12.98 -4.45 14.20
C ASP A 15 13.29 -2.95 14.39
N SER A 16 14.15 -2.39 13.55
CA SER A 16 14.48 -0.97 13.49
C SER A 16 13.62 -0.14 12.53
N GLN A 17 12.82 -0.79 11.68
CA GLN A 17 11.87 -0.13 10.79
C GLN A 17 10.61 0.24 11.58
N PRO A 18 10.03 1.43 11.36
CA PRO A 18 8.75 1.77 11.96
C PRO A 18 7.62 0.92 11.36
N VAL A 19 6.50 0.82 12.07
CA VAL A 19 5.21 0.43 11.49
C VAL A 19 4.39 1.72 11.39
N TRP A 20 3.87 2.04 10.21
CA TRP A 20 3.21 3.34 10.00
C TRP A 20 1.69 3.28 10.02
N MET A 21 1.13 2.11 9.72
CA MET A 21 -0.30 1.93 9.54
C MET A 21 -0.75 0.66 10.24
N ASP A 22 -1.84 0.79 10.98
CA ASP A 22 -2.47 -0.26 11.78
C ASP A 22 -3.99 -0.05 11.76
N GLU A 23 -4.75 -1.12 12.00
CA GLU A 23 -6.22 -1.13 12.03
C GLU A 23 -6.84 -0.42 10.80
N LEU A 24 -6.35 -0.73 9.61
CA LEU A 24 -6.93 -0.22 8.36
C LEU A 24 -8.36 -0.76 8.23
N ALA A 25 -9.30 0.15 7.96
CA ALA A 25 -10.70 -0.18 7.75
C ALA A 25 -11.19 0.51 6.47
N CYS A 26 -10.61 0.10 5.34
CA CYS A 26 -11.02 0.58 4.04
C CYS A 26 -12.41 0.05 3.65
N ARG A 27 -13.15 0.85 2.88
CA ARG A 27 -14.40 0.43 2.22
C ARG A 27 -14.17 -0.20 0.84
N GLY A 28 -12.93 -0.23 0.38
CA GLY A 28 -12.52 -0.76 -0.94
C GLY A 28 -12.56 0.26 -2.08
N THR A 29 -13.10 1.45 -1.83
CA THR A 29 -13.37 2.49 -2.86
C THR A 29 -12.43 3.69 -2.78
N GLU A 30 -11.64 3.76 -1.71
CA GLU A 30 -10.68 4.81 -1.41
C GLU A 30 -9.60 4.92 -2.48
N ALA A 31 -9.14 6.14 -2.75
CA ALA A 31 -8.16 6.35 -3.79
C ALA A 31 -6.73 5.97 -3.36
N ALA A 32 -6.46 5.92 -2.05
CA ALA A 32 -5.26 5.38 -1.41
C ALA A 32 -5.51 4.94 0.04
N LEU A 33 -4.57 4.16 0.63
CA LEU A 33 -4.67 3.68 2.01
C LEU A 33 -4.78 4.81 3.05
N ASN A 34 -4.14 5.95 2.79
CA ASN A 34 -4.23 7.13 3.66
C ASN A 34 -5.59 7.84 3.60
N ASP A 35 -6.51 7.40 2.75
CA ASP A 35 -7.90 7.88 2.71
C ASP A 35 -8.84 6.95 3.50
N CYS A 36 -8.33 5.80 3.96
CA CYS A 36 -9.06 4.88 4.83
C CYS A 36 -9.05 5.35 6.28
N ILE A 37 -9.99 4.85 7.07
CA ILE A 37 -9.90 4.94 8.54
C ILE A 37 -8.75 4.02 8.96
N GLY A 38 -7.86 4.53 9.82
CA GLY A 38 -6.74 3.76 10.35
C GLY A 38 -6.03 4.52 11.46
N SER A 39 -5.11 3.84 12.14
CA SER A 39 -4.32 4.39 13.23
C SER A 39 -2.84 4.53 12.83
N MET A 40 -2.23 5.65 13.23
CA MET A 40 -0.76 5.83 13.22
C MET A 40 -0.11 5.41 14.55
N ARG A 41 -0.93 5.05 15.55
CA ARG A 41 -0.48 4.46 16.81
C ARG A 41 -0.74 2.97 16.75
N HIS A 42 0.32 2.19 16.82
CA HIS A 42 0.25 0.73 16.71
C HIS A 42 0.90 0.10 17.94
N ASN A 43 0.50 -1.14 18.22
CA ASN A 43 1.23 -2.04 19.12
C ASN A 43 1.81 -3.25 18.36
N CYS A 44 1.76 -3.21 17.02
CA CYS A 44 2.28 -4.27 16.16
C CYS A 44 3.81 -4.40 16.23
N TRP A 45 4.25 -5.64 16.07
CA TRP A 45 5.63 -6.02 15.78
C TRP A 45 5.72 -6.55 14.34
N HIS A 46 6.93 -6.76 13.83
CA HIS A 46 7.13 -7.19 12.45
C HIS A 46 6.67 -8.61 12.14
N ASP A 47 6.32 -9.42 13.14
CA ASP A 47 5.62 -10.69 12.92
C ASP A 47 4.17 -10.50 12.46
N SER A 48 3.64 -9.29 12.59
CA SER A 48 2.34 -8.84 12.10
C SER A 48 2.42 -8.01 10.81
N ASP A 49 3.57 -7.92 10.15
CA ASP A 49 3.66 -7.22 8.86
C ASP A 49 2.78 -7.87 7.80
N ILE A 50 2.17 -7.07 6.93
CA ILE A 50 1.32 -7.57 5.85
C ILE A 50 2.02 -7.59 4.49
N LEU A 51 1.82 -8.69 3.77
CA LEU A 51 2.13 -8.86 2.36
C LEU A 51 0.84 -8.81 1.55
N VAL A 52 0.87 -8.08 0.44
CA VAL A 52 -0.24 -8.01 -0.51
C VAL A 52 0.15 -8.67 -1.82
N VAL A 53 -0.86 -9.21 -2.51
CA VAL A 53 -0.79 -9.75 -3.86
C VAL A 53 -1.76 -8.95 -4.71
N CYS A 54 -1.22 -8.30 -5.73
CA CYS A 54 -1.95 -7.46 -6.67
C CYS A 54 -1.95 -8.09 -8.06
N GLY A 55 -2.79 -7.56 -8.95
CA GLY A 55 -2.71 -7.87 -10.36
C GLY A 55 -1.53 -7.18 -11.05
N SER A 56 -1.47 -7.30 -12.38
CA SER A 56 -0.44 -6.66 -13.20
C SER A 56 -0.49 -5.13 -13.12
N TYR A 57 0.63 -4.50 -13.48
CA TYR A 57 0.68 -3.07 -13.73
C TYR A 57 -0.42 -2.64 -14.69
N LEU A 58 -1.06 -1.51 -14.38
CA LEU A 58 -1.77 -0.74 -15.38
C LEU A 58 -0.71 -0.18 -16.34
N VAL A 59 -0.30 -0.95 -17.35
CA VAL A 59 0.30 -0.32 -18.53
C VAL A 59 -0.78 0.59 -19.11
N PRO A 60 -0.53 1.91 -19.25
CA PRO A 60 -1.34 2.68 -20.19
C PRO A 60 -1.05 2.03 -21.53
N VAL A 61 -2.00 1.29 -22.09
CA VAL A 61 -1.87 0.74 -23.44
C VAL A 61 -1.61 1.93 -24.35
N TRP A 62 -0.34 2.13 -24.75
CA TRP A 62 0.00 3.00 -25.85
C TRP A 62 -0.54 2.36 -27.11
N GLY A 63 -1.82 2.65 -27.38
CA GLY A 63 -2.52 2.14 -28.56
C GLY A 63 -3.99 1.91 -28.26
N THR A 64 -4.81 2.90 -28.60
CA THR A 64 -6.26 2.78 -28.84
C THR A 64 -7.15 2.35 -27.67
N SER A 65 -7.42 3.29 -26.75
CA SER A 65 -8.76 3.38 -26.16
C SER A 65 -9.17 4.85 -26.07
N PRO A 66 -10.36 5.24 -26.58
CA PRO A 66 -10.75 6.63 -26.65
C PRO A 66 -11.09 7.14 -25.26
N ARG A 67 -10.21 7.99 -24.72
CA ARG A 67 -10.48 8.96 -23.64
C ARG A 67 -11.50 8.47 -22.58
N ALA A 68 -11.04 7.65 -21.64
CA ALA A 68 -11.26 8.12 -20.27
C ALA A 68 -10.43 9.41 -20.17
N PRO A 69 -11.01 10.56 -19.79
CA PRO A 69 -10.20 11.72 -19.52
C PRO A 69 -9.10 11.28 -18.57
N LEU A 70 -7.84 11.40 -19.00
CA LEU A 70 -6.78 11.72 -18.07
C LEU A 70 -7.13 13.12 -17.57
N THR A 71 -8.19 13.25 -16.74
CA THR A 71 -8.08 14.19 -15.64
C THR A 71 -6.73 13.83 -15.05
N PRO A 72 -5.75 14.76 -15.02
CA PRO A 72 -4.65 14.56 -14.10
C PRO A 72 -5.38 14.19 -12.82
N ALA A 73 -5.11 12.99 -12.27
CA ALA A 73 -5.49 12.78 -10.88
C ALA A 73 -5.09 14.09 -10.21
N PRO A 74 -6.01 14.79 -9.51
CA PRO A 74 -5.68 16.07 -8.90
C PRO A 74 -4.32 15.91 -8.26
N PRO A 75 -3.41 16.89 -8.27
CA PRO A 75 -2.12 16.74 -7.60
C PRO A 75 -2.46 16.45 -6.15
N VAL A 76 -2.64 15.18 -5.84
CA VAL A 76 -3.03 14.75 -4.53
C VAL A 76 -1.69 14.91 -3.89
N SER A 77 -1.55 15.98 -3.13
CA SER A 77 -0.60 16.05 -2.05
C SER A 77 -0.95 14.88 -1.13
N ARG A 78 -0.73 13.63 -1.59
CA ARG A 78 -0.81 12.43 -0.78
C ARG A 78 0.44 12.56 0.04
N PRO A 79 0.31 12.79 1.35
CA PRO A 79 1.48 12.85 2.19
C PRO A 79 2.05 11.44 2.38
N TRP A 80 1.72 10.45 1.54
CA TRP A 80 2.15 9.05 1.67
C TRP A 80 2.48 8.45 0.30
N GLU A 81 3.62 7.77 0.26
CA GLU A 81 4.08 6.89 -0.82
C GLU A 81 4.04 5.43 -0.36
N TYR A 82 3.88 4.51 -1.31
CA TYR A 82 3.79 3.08 -1.06
C TYR A 82 4.74 2.29 -1.96
N ARG A 83 5.26 1.17 -1.48
CA ARG A 83 6.04 0.22 -2.28
C ARG A 83 5.85 -1.22 -1.83
N LEU A 84 6.18 -2.16 -2.72
CA LEU A 84 6.32 -3.58 -2.39
C LEU A 84 7.80 -3.93 -2.19
N VAL A 85 8.09 -4.74 -1.17
CA VAL A 85 9.44 -5.24 -0.86
C VAL A 85 9.42 -6.77 -0.85
N GLY A 86 10.47 -7.38 -1.42
CA GLY A 86 10.72 -8.83 -1.35
C GLY A 86 9.97 -9.71 -2.36
N GLY A 87 9.17 -9.13 -3.25
CA GLY A 87 8.52 -9.86 -4.35
C GLY A 87 8.94 -9.36 -5.73
N ASP A 88 8.06 -9.50 -6.72
CA ASP A 88 8.33 -9.25 -8.15
C ASP A 88 7.77 -7.93 -8.68
N GLY A 89 7.20 -7.09 -7.79
CA GLY A 89 6.50 -5.86 -8.15
C GLY A 89 4.99 -6.00 -8.30
N THR A 90 4.45 -7.22 -8.25
CA THR A 90 3.00 -7.50 -8.16
C THR A 90 2.60 -8.11 -6.82
N TYR A 91 3.55 -8.67 -6.07
CA TYR A 91 3.36 -9.04 -4.68
C TYR A 91 4.54 -8.60 -3.83
N GLY A 92 4.35 -8.55 -2.51
CA GLY A 92 5.41 -8.26 -1.55
C GLY A 92 4.90 -7.60 -0.28
N ARG A 93 5.77 -7.48 0.72
CA ARG A 93 5.46 -6.71 1.93
C ARG A 93 5.19 -5.28 1.52
N ILE A 94 4.04 -4.74 1.92
CA ILE A 94 3.74 -3.34 1.66
C ILE A 94 4.43 -2.47 2.70
N GLU A 95 5.12 -1.45 2.20
CA GLU A 95 5.70 -0.39 3.02
C GLU A 95 5.12 0.95 2.61
N SER A 96 4.92 1.82 3.58
CA SER A 96 4.50 3.21 3.38
C SER A 96 5.58 4.17 3.87
N ARG A 97 5.57 5.39 3.34
CA ARG A 97 6.45 6.47 3.79
C ARG A 97 5.73 7.78 3.64
N GLN A 98 5.76 8.60 4.68
CA GLN A 98 5.20 9.93 4.56
C GLN A 98 6.03 10.77 3.58
N VAL A 99 5.41 11.41 2.58
CA VAL A 99 6.09 12.29 1.63
C VAL A 99 6.59 13.51 2.39
N PRO A 100 7.90 13.79 2.37
CA PRO A 100 8.48 14.84 3.20
C PRO A 100 8.02 16.25 2.79
N THR A 101 7.81 17.09 3.81
CA THR A 101 8.01 18.55 3.72
C THR A 101 9.43 18.97 4.16
N GLY A 102 10.30 18.01 4.50
CA GLY A 102 11.66 18.18 5.04
C GLY A 102 12.54 16.92 4.88
N THR A 103 13.23 16.45 5.93
CA THR A 103 14.01 15.20 5.87
C THR A 103 13.08 14.02 5.55
N ALA A 104 13.46 13.19 4.58
CA ALA A 104 12.63 12.04 4.17
C ALA A 104 12.38 11.09 5.35
N PRO A 105 11.10 10.81 5.71
CA PRO A 105 10.75 9.81 6.71
C PRO A 105 11.29 8.44 6.31
N ALA A 106 11.58 7.60 7.29
CA ALA A 106 11.92 6.20 7.03
C ALA A 106 10.72 5.47 6.39
N TRP A 107 11.01 4.48 5.55
CA TRP A 107 10.00 3.51 5.14
C TRP A 107 9.60 2.66 6.34
N GLY A 108 8.31 2.43 6.49
CA GLY A 108 7.76 1.57 7.53
C GLY A 108 6.73 0.59 6.99
N THR A 109 6.46 -0.44 7.76
CA THR A 109 5.58 -1.53 7.38
C THR A 109 4.12 -1.21 7.70
N VAL A 110 3.21 -2.05 7.20
CA VAL A 110 1.78 -1.99 7.50
C VAL A 110 1.40 -3.26 8.27
N CYS A 111 0.62 -3.09 9.33
CA CYS A 111 0.19 -4.20 10.18
C CYS A 111 -0.96 -5.00 9.55
N ASN A 112 -1.04 -6.29 9.88
CA ASN A 112 -2.08 -7.21 9.43
C ASN A 112 -3.30 -7.30 10.37
N ILE A 113 -3.32 -6.54 11.48
CA ILE A 113 -4.47 -6.51 12.39
C ILE A 113 -5.64 -5.85 11.66
N ASP A 114 -6.79 -6.53 11.65
CA ASP A 114 -8.01 -6.19 10.92
C ASP A 114 -7.86 -5.99 9.41
N PHE A 115 -6.68 -6.29 8.86
CA PHE A 115 -6.41 -6.16 7.43
C PHE A 115 -7.22 -7.18 6.63
N ASP A 116 -8.03 -6.70 5.69
CA ASP A 116 -8.93 -7.52 4.89
C ASP A 116 -8.77 -7.35 3.36
N GLU A 117 -9.70 -7.93 2.59
CA GLU A 117 -9.66 -7.85 1.13
C GLU A 117 -9.90 -6.43 0.61
N GLU A 118 -10.68 -5.61 1.31
CA GLU A 118 -10.94 -4.23 0.93
C GLU A 118 -9.71 -3.35 1.17
N ASP A 119 -8.98 -3.58 2.26
CA ASP A 119 -7.67 -2.97 2.48
C ASP A 119 -6.67 -3.37 1.40
N ALA A 120 -6.63 -4.67 1.04
CA ALA A 120 -5.77 -5.19 -0.01
C ALA A 120 -6.08 -4.53 -1.38
N ARG A 121 -7.36 -4.32 -1.71
CA ARG A 121 -7.78 -3.61 -2.94
C ARG A 121 -7.27 -2.18 -2.96
N VAL A 122 -7.41 -1.46 -1.86
CA VAL A 122 -6.93 -0.07 -1.75
C VAL A 122 -5.40 -0.01 -1.74
N ALA A 123 -4.72 -0.98 -1.13
CA ALA A 123 -3.26 -1.12 -1.15
C ALA A 123 -2.73 -1.27 -2.60
N CYS A 124 -3.30 -2.19 -3.37
CA CYS A 124 -2.93 -2.37 -4.78
C CYS A 124 -3.20 -1.12 -5.62
N ARG A 125 -4.34 -0.46 -5.40
CA ARG A 125 -4.66 0.82 -6.04
C ARG A 125 -3.66 1.92 -5.69
N SER A 126 -3.22 1.99 -4.43
CA SER A 126 -2.21 2.95 -3.95
C SER A 126 -0.86 2.77 -4.66
N LEU A 127 -0.57 1.54 -5.12
CA LEU A 127 0.62 1.16 -5.88
C LEU A 127 0.45 1.33 -7.41
N GLY A 128 -0.74 1.72 -7.88
CA GLY A 128 -1.06 1.80 -9.32
C GLY A 128 -1.21 0.42 -9.99
N LEU A 129 -1.43 -0.62 -9.21
CA LEU A 129 -1.64 -1.99 -9.67
C LEU A 129 -3.12 -2.31 -9.78
N THR A 130 -3.45 -3.25 -10.68
CA THR A 130 -4.82 -3.75 -10.81
C THR A 130 -5.25 -4.57 -9.59
N THR A 131 -6.55 -4.52 -9.27
CA THR A 131 -7.19 -5.30 -8.21
C THR A 131 -7.95 -6.49 -8.80
#